data_AF-A0AAV3RR95-F1
#
_entry.id   AF-A0AAV3RR95-F1
#
_cell.length_a   1.000
_cell.length_b   1.000
_cell.length_c   1.000
_cell.angle_alpha   90.00
_cell.angle_beta   90.00
_cell.angle_gamma   90.00
#
_symmetry.space_group_name_H-M   'P 1'
#
loop_
_entity.id
_entity.type
_entity.pdbx_description
1 polymer ?
#
loop_
_entity_poly.entity_id
_entity_poly.type
_entity_poly.pdbx_seq_one_letter_code
_entity_poly.pdbx_strand_id
1 'polypeptide(L)' 'MDQINGQCGVKNEILMKYHEKDVTMAKGFDQTIFQHVPRASNEDLDRLSQLATTYYDELPKRVYIEL' A
#
# COMPACT_ATOMS: atom_id res chain seq x y z
N MET A 1 5.37 -1.60 -8.81
CA MET A 1 4.28 -1.13 -9.69
C MET A 1 3.70 -2.26 -10.51
N ASP A 2 4.53 -3.22 -10.88
CA ASP A 2 4.18 -4.29 -11.80
C ASP A 2 2.99 -5.13 -11.31
N GLN A 3 2.81 -5.29 -10.00
CA GLN A 3 1.66 -6.03 -9.45
C GLN A 3 0.33 -5.26 -9.59
N ILE A 4 0.27 -3.98 -9.20
CA ILE A 4 -0.94 -3.15 -9.31
C ILE A 4 -1.36 -2.95 -10.77
N ASN A 5 -0.38 -2.84 -11.67
CA ASN A 5 -0.63 -2.70 -13.11
C ASN A 5 -0.87 -4.06 -13.82
N GLY A 6 -0.89 -5.18 -13.09
CA GLY A 6 -1.13 -6.53 -13.63
C GLY A 6 0.03 -7.12 -14.45
N GLN A 7 1.20 -6.47 -14.47
CA GLN A 7 2.41 -6.90 -15.17
C GLN A 7 3.20 -7.99 -14.42
N CYS A 8 2.94 -8.20 -13.13
CA CYS A 8 3.52 -9.27 -12.32
C CYS A 8 2.46 -9.91 -11.44
N GLY A 9 2.40 -11.24 -11.38
CA GLY A 9 1.44 -11.96 -10.53
C GLY A 9 1.76 -11.81 -9.04
N VAL A 10 0.72 -11.58 -8.23
CA VAL A 10 0.82 -11.58 -6.76
C VAL A 10 0.60 -13.01 -6.26
N LYS A 11 1.65 -13.65 -5.74
CA LYS A 11 1.58 -15.06 -5.27
C LYS A 11 1.52 -15.21 -3.75
N ASN A 12 1.80 -14.13 -3.01
CA ASN A 12 1.74 -14.13 -1.55
C ASN A 12 0.29 -13.85 -1.11
N GLU A 13 -0.29 -14.74 -0.31
CA GLU A 13 -1.71 -14.68 0.10
C GLU A 13 -2.10 -13.38 0.83
N ILE A 14 -1.19 -12.79 1.62
CA ILE A 14 -1.43 -11.52 2.30
C ILE A 14 -1.45 -10.39 1.28
N LEU A 15 -0.46 -10.36 0.38
CA LEU A 15 -0.38 -9.34 -0.67
C LEU A 15 -1.52 -9.44 -1.69
N MET A 16 -2.04 -10.64 -1.95
CA MET A 16 -3.22 -10.82 -2.82
C MET A 16 -4.43 -10.06 -2.30
N LYS A 17 -4.71 -10.15 -0.98
CA LYS A 17 -5.83 -9.43 -0.35
C LYS A 17 -5.68 -7.92 -0.44
N TYR A 18 -4.47 -7.39 -0.28
CA TYR A 18 -4.21 -5.95 -0.43
C TYR A 18 -4.34 -5.52 -1.88
N HIS A 19 -3.81 -6.30 -2.83
CA HIS A 19 -3.92 -6.02 -4.25
C HIS A 19 -5.40 -5.94 -4.71
N GLU A 20 -6.24 -6.87 -4.27
CA GLU A 20 -7.69 -6.83 -4.58
C GLU A 20 -8.38 -5.58 -4.02
N LYS A 21 -8.03 -5.17 -2.80
CA LYS A 21 -8.55 -3.92 -2.19
C LYS A 21 -8.10 -2.69 -2.96
N ASP A 22 -6.82 -2.62 -3.31
CA ASP A 22 -6.26 -1.49 -4.06
C ASP A 22 -6.90 -1.35 -5.44
N VAL A 23 -7.06 -2.46 -6.16
CA VAL A 23 -7.74 -2.50 -7.47
C VAL A 23 -9.21 -2.09 -7.34
N THR A 24 -9.90 -2.53 -6.29
CA THR A 24 -11.29 -2.14 -6.03
C THR A 24 -11.42 -0.65 -5.75
N MET A 25 -10.53 -0.10 -4.92
CA MET A 25 -10.49 1.32 -4.60
C MET A 25 -10.18 2.17 -5.84
N ALA A 26 -9.24 1.74 -6.67
CA ALA A 26 -8.87 2.45 -7.90
C ALA A 26 -10.04 2.59 -8.90
N LYS A 27 -10.97 1.62 -8.92
CA LYS A 27 -12.21 1.69 -9.73
C LYS A 27 -13.19 2.77 -9.27
N GLY A 28 -13.04 3.28 -8.04
CA GLY A 28 -13.87 4.36 -7.51
C GLY A 28 -13.52 5.75 -8.05
N PHE A 29 -12.43 5.86 -8.83
CA PHE A 29 -11.99 7.10 -9.45
C PHE A 29 -12.09 6.99 -10.97
N ASP A 30 -12.46 8.09 -11.63
CA ASP A 30 -12.56 8.15 -13.10
C ASP A 30 -11.23 7.79 -13.78
N GLN A 31 -10.11 8.16 -13.15
CA GLN A 31 -8.77 7.80 -13.59
C GLN A 31 -7.82 7.69 -12.39
N THR A 32 -7.04 6.60 -12.34
CA THR A 32 -5.97 6.40 -11.36
C THR A 32 -4.65 6.13 -12.08
N ILE A 33 -3.59 6.82 -11.68
CA ILE A 33 -2.24 6.66 -12.25
C ILE A 33 -1.26 6.31 -11.13
N PHE A 34 -0.61 5.16 -11.24
CA PHE A 34 0.46 4.75 -10.32
C PHE A 34 1.81 5.07 -10.93
N GLN A 35 2.51 6.05 -10.36
CA GLN A 35 3.82 6.48 -10.84
C GLN A 35 4.92 6.11 -9.83
N HIS A 36 5.97 5.46 -10.32
CA HIS A 36 7.18 5.27 -9.52
C HIS A 36 7.95 6.58 -9.45
N VAL A 37 8.27 7.03 -8.24
CA VAL A 37 9.11 8.20 -7.99
C VAL A 37 10.37 7.81 -7.21
N PRO A 38 11.51 8.48 -7.42
CA PRO A 38 12.71 8.26 -6.60
C PRO A 38 12.41 8.50 -5.12
N ARG A 39 13.06 7.75 -4.23
CA ARG A 39 12.85 7.87 -2.77
C ARG A 39 13.02 9.29 -2.25
N ALA A 40 14.01 10.03 -2.76
CA ALA A 40 14.25 11.42 -2.37
C ALA A 40 13.07 12.36 -2.68
N SER A 41 12.28 12.04 -3.72
CA SER A 41 11.06 12.80 -4.06
C SER A 41 9.84 12.40 -3.22
N ASN A 42 9.98 11.41 -2.32
CA ASN A 42 8.93 10.88 -1.46
C ASN A 42 9.28 11.04 0.04
N GLU A 43 10.19 11.97 0.36
CA GLU A 43 10.78 12.13 1.70
C GLU A 43 9.73 12.41 2.78
N ASP A 44 8.75 13.26 2.50
CA ASP A 44 7.69 13.60 3.46
C ASP A 44 6.84 12.38 3.84
N LEU A 45 6.49 11.53 2.85
CA LEU A 45 5.74 10.30 3.10
C LEU A 45 6.58 9.25 3.84
N ASP A 46 7.88 9.15 3.54
CA ASP A 46 8.80 8.28 4.29
C ASP A 46 8.89 8.72 5.76
N ARG A 47 8.99 10.04 6.00
CA ARG A 47 9.02 10.61 7.36
C ARG A 47 7.72 10.36 8.12
N LEU A 48 6.56 10.55 7.50
CA LEU A 48 5.26 10.28 8.14
C LEU A 48 5.11 8.79 8.48
N SER A 49 5.55 7.90 7.60
CA SER A 49 5.54 6.44 7.83
C SER A 49 6.44 6.04 9.01
N GLN A 50 7.63 6.63 9.09
CA GLN A 50 8.55 6.41 10.21
C GLN A 50 7.95 6.92 11.52
N LEU A 51 7.37 8.13 11.53
CA LEU A 51 6.71 8.67 12.71
C LEU A 51 5.60 7.74 13.19
N ALA A 52 4.73 7.28 12.30
CA ALA A 52 3.69 6.31 12.66
C ALA A 52 4.32 5.04 13.27
N THR A 53 5.32 4.46 12.61
CA THR A 53 5.97 3.24 13.10
C THR A 53 6.53 3.40 14.51
N THR A 54 7.19 4.54 14.81
CA THR A 54 7.76 4.83 16.13
C THR A 54 6.70 5.12 17.20
N TYR A 55 5.57 5.74 16.83
CA TYR A 55 4.44 5.98 17.75
C TYR A 55 3.65 4.71 18.09
N TYR A 56 3.72 3.68 17.24
CA TYR A 56 2.95 2.44 17.36
C TYR A 56 3.76 1.24 17.87
N ASP A 57 4.99 1.43 18.36
CA ASP A 57 5.81 0.33 18.90
C ASP A 57 5.17 -0.39 20.12
N GLU A 58 4.24 0.27 20.82
CA GLU A 58 3.47 -0.31 21.94
C GLU A 58 2.14 -0.96 21.52
N LEU A 59 1.69 -0.76 20.28
CA LEU A 59 0.41 -1.31 19.82
C LEU A 59 0.64 -2.64 19.09
N PRO A 60 -0.15 -3.69 19.40
CA PRO A 60 -0.01 -4.97 18.73
C PRO A 60 -0.20 -4.73 17.22
N LYS A 61 0.79 -5.14 16.41
CA LYS A 61 0.78 -5.13 14.93
C LYS A 61 -0.22 -6.15 14.38
N ARG A 62 -1.43 -6.20 14.95
CA ARG A 62 -2.55 -7.01 14.49
C ARG A 62 -3.41 -6.13 13.61
N VAL A 63 -3.39 -6.44 12.32
CA VAL A 63 -4.33 -5.86 11.37
C VAL A 63 -5.67 -6.56 11.60
N TYR A 64 -6.61 -5.90 12.26
CA TYR A 64 -7.99 -6.36 12.30
C TYR A 64 -8.64 -5.99 10.96
N ILE A 65 -8.99 -7.01 10.19
CA ILE A 65 -9.78 -6.87 8.97
C ILE A 65 -11.17 -7.38 9.34
N GLU A 66 -12.15 -6.48 9.47
CA GLU A 66 -13.56 -6.87 9.63
C GLU A 66 -14.04 -7.60 8.37
N LEU A 67 -14.73 -8.72 8.59
CA LEU A 67 -15.26 -9.65 7.58
C LEU A 67 -16.60 -9.16 7.01
#